data_AF-A0A4Q1C7M7-F1
#
_entry.id   AF-A0A4Q1C7M7-F1
#
_cell.length_a   1.000
_cell.length_b   1.000
_cell.length_c   1.000
_cell.angle_alpha   90.00
_cell.angle_beta   90.00
_cell.angle_gamma   90.00
#
_symmetry.space_group_name_H-M   'P 1'
#
loop_
_entity.id
_entity.type
_entity.pdbx_description
1 polymer ?
#
loop_
_entity_poly.entity_id
_entity_poly.type
_entity_poly.pdbx_seq_one_letter_code
_entity_poly.pdbx_strand_id
1 'polypeptide(L)'
;MSEWASVLLVFWALWLADGLKLPPAARFNLNGRGRRARLVFGRLLRPGWSPTGWRVLADDVPFALSPRGISNRPVGSAGRPAEAPARATAWAWEEIRETGVQRGWITINGARFCRDTGHLRASQILGLARMPEPVRTPRIGWWLARWLRPAHLRRRAKILVGRTMVPAVFNGVFLALAVVLTVYLLADGASRLAPKQAELVARLLPLILGYLVLLHLAGVVTAWRATRRLQVPGEDQRGIALFSAVLLPPQALRLRALAGDGWFPAQHPLACALAFAPKRELAELAFQVVGDLRWPIGDAEDAPLAREIAAWHRTELGQRLGPLLAAAGVEEEKLFAAPRADGPASCRYCPRCRSQFTSEAARCPHGVELKPVK
;
A
#
# COMPACT_ATOMS: atom_id res chain seq x y z
N MET A 1 33.53 20.28 13.50
CA MET A 1 32.60 19.21 13.95
C MET A 1 33.45 18.06 14.45
N SER A 2 33.14 17.47 15.61
CA SER A 2 33.86 16.28 16.08
C SER A 2 33.65 15.12 15.09
N GLU A 3 34.61 14.19 15.00
CA GLU A 3 34.49 12.99 14.14
C GLU A 3 33.18 12.22 14.41
N TRP A 4 32.73 12.20 15.67
CA TRP A 4 31.46 11.62 16.09
C TRP A 4 30.22 12.28 15.49
N ALA A 5 30.24 13.59 15.27
CA ALA A 5 29.12 14.27 14.61
C ALA A 5 28.93 13.77 13.17
N SER A 6 30.02 13.50 12.46
CA SER A 6 29.99 12.91 11.12
C SER A 6 29.42 11.49 11.13
N VAL A 7 29.83 10.65 12.09
CA VAL A 7 29.29 9.29 12.26
C VAL A 7 27.79 9.31 12.53
N LEU A 8 27.33 10.18 13.43
CA LEU A 8 25.91 10.36 13.74
C LEU A 8 25.13 10.87 12.53
N LEU A 9 25.66 11.86 11.81
CA LEU A 9 25.05 12.38 10.59
C LEU A 9 24.86 11.28 9.56
N VAL A 10 25.89 10.47 9.31
CA VAL A 10 25.82 9.33 8.38
C VAL A 10 24.80 8.30 8.86
N PHE A 11 24.79 7.94 10.14
CA PHE A 11 23.79 7.02 10.71
C PHE A 11 22.35 7.48 10.45
N TRP A 12 22.05 8.74 10.77
CA TRP A 12 20.71 9.30 10.60
C TRP A 12 20.35 9.54 9.14
N ALA A 13 21.31 9.91 8.29
CA ALA A 13 21.12 10.03 6.85
C ALA A 13 20.80 8.67 6.21
N LEU A 14 21.54 7.61 6.57
CA LEU A 14 21.26 6.25 6.11
C LEU A 14 19.91 5.75 6.63
N TRP A 15 19.57 6.05 7.89
CA TRP A 15 18.24 5.75 8.42
C TRP A 15 17.15 6.43 7.59
N LEU A 16 17.26 7.73 7.34
CA LEU A 16 16.28 8.46 6.55
C LEU A 16 16.20 7.95 5.10
N ALA A 17 17.34 7.76 4.44
CA ALA A 17 17.45 7.33 3.05
C ALA A 17 16.84 5.95 2.81
N ASP A 18 17.14 4.96 3.65
CA ASP A 18 16.53 3.62 3.58
C ASP A 18 14.99 3.67 3.74
N GLY A 19 14.51 4.73 4.40
CA GLY A 19 13.13 4.89 4.82
C GLY A 19 12.25 5.49 3.74
N LEU A 20 12.85 6.40 2.98
CA LEU A 20 12.26 7.11 1.87
C LEU A 20 12.40 6.22 0.63
N LYS A 21 11.30 5.58 0.26
CA LYS A 21 11.22 4.89 -1.03
C LYS A 21 10.40 5.72 -2.01
N LEU A 22 10.89 5.86 -3.22
CA LEU A 22 10.22 6.51 -4.35
C LEU A 22 9.83 5.46 -5.38
N PRO A 23 8.71 4.74 -5.19
CA PRO A 23 8.20 3.86 -6.21
C PRO A 23 7.99 4.58 -7.56
N PRO A 24 8.10 3.85 -8.68
CA PRO A 24 7.96 4.44 -10.02
C PRO A 24 6.52 4.92 -10.31
N ALA A 25 5.54 4.62 -9.45
CA ALA A 25 4.25 5.28 -9.45
C ALA A 25 3.67 5.40 -8.05
N ALA A 26 2.64 6.25 -7.96
CA ALA A 26 1.87 6.42 -6.75
C ALA A 26 1.18 5.11 -6.39
N ARG A 27 1.24 4.74 -5.12
CA ARG A 27 0.59 3.54 -4.58
C ARG A 27 0.01 3.84 -3.22
N PHE A 28 -0.91 3.01 -2.76
CA PHE A 28 -1.36 3.10 -1.38
C PHE A 28 -0.35 2.46 -0.44
N ASN A 29 -0.03 3.21 0.60
CA ASN A 29 0.85 2.80 1.66
C ASN A 29 0.09 2.83 2.98
N LEU A 30 -0.11 1.67 3.58
CA LEU A 30 -0.63 1.54 4.92
C LEU A 30 0.53 1.56 5.90
N ASN A 31 0.56 2.55 6.77
CA ASN A 31 1.49 2.58 7.89
C ASN A 31 0.71 2.32 9.17
N GLY A 32 0.92 1.14 9.74
CA GLY A 32 0.20 0.66 10.91
C GLY A 32 1.01 0.70 12.19
N ARG A 33 0.36 1.01 13.31
CA ARG A 33 0.89 0.84 14.67
C ARG A 33 -0.15 0.10 15.50
N GLY A 34 0.20 -1.09 15.99
CA GLY A 34 -0.77 -1.97 16.64
C GLY A 34 -1.87 -2.39 15.66
N ARG A 35 -3.14 -2.08 15.99
CA ARG A 35 -4.32 -2.46 15.21
C ARG A 35 -4.85 -1.40 14.23
N ARG A 36 -4.33 -0.17 14.30
CA ARG A 36 -4.75 0.94 13.43
C ARG A 36 -3.69 1.19 12.37
N ALA A 37 -4.12 1.58 11.17
CA ALA A 37 -3.21 2.07 10.15
C ALA A 37 -3.79 3.29 9.47
N ARG A 38 -2.88 4.15 8.99
CA ARG A 38 -3.22 5.25 8.11
C ARG A 38 -2.95 4.84 6.68
N LEU A 39 -3.91 5.06 5.78
CA LEU A 39 -3.72 4.88 4.37
C LEU A 39 -3.21 6.18 3.75
N VAL A 40 -2.12 6.12 3.00
CA VAL A 40 -1.57 7.28 2.29
C VAL A 40 -1.38 6.89 0.83
N PHE A 41 -1.99 7.64 -0.09
CA PHE A 41 -1.71 7.53 -1.52
C PHE A 41 -0.59 8.48 -1.90
N GLY A 42 0.44 7.97 -2.58
CA GLY A 42 1.48 8.84 -3.11
C GLY A 42 2.71 8.10 -3.61
N ARG A 43 3.62 8.86 -4.23
CA ARG A 43 4.93 8.37 -4.69
C ARG A 43 5.98 8.37 -3.59
N LEU A 44 5.76 9.07 -2.47
CA LEU A 44 6.71 9.12 -1.37
C LEU A 44 6.27 8.16 -0.26
N LEU A 45 6.98 7.04 -0.14
CA LEU A 45 6.79 6.13 0.98
C LEU A 45 7.63 6.64 2.15
N ARG A 46 6.98 7.37 3.06
CA ARG A 46 7.64 7.89 4.27
C ARG A 46 8.09 6.74 5.18
N PRO A 47 9.27 6.84 5.81
CA PRO A 47 9.66 5.88 6.83
C PRO A 47 8.58 5.78 7.90
N GLY A 48 8.31 4.57 8.38
CA GLY A 48 7.64 4.43 9.66
C GLY A 48 8.53 5.07 10.73
N TRP A 49 8.01 6.05 11.47
CA TRP A 49 8.80 6.76 12.50
C TRP A 49 9.05 5.92 13.75
N SER A 50 8.44 4.73 13.83
CA SER A 50 8.59 3.82 14.97
C SER A 50 9.05 2.45 14.50
N PRO A 51 10.00 1.81 15.21
CA PRO A 51 10.35 0.40 15.01
C PRO A 51 9.17 -0.57 15.23
N THR A 52 8.13 -0.10 15.92
CA THR A 52 6.88 -0.84 16.12
C THR A 52 5.90 -0.71 14.95
N GLY A 53 6.22 0.13 13.96
CA GLY A 53 5.41 0.28 12.76
C GLY A 53 5.48 -0.95 11.86
N TRP A 54 4.36 -1.29 11.23
CA TRP A 54 4.33 -2.22 10.09
C TRP A 54 3.83 -1.49 8.84
N ARG A 55 4.17 -2.01 7.67
CA ARG A 55 3.81 -1.43 6.38
C ARG A 55 3.07 -2.45 5.51
N VAL A 56 2.07 -2.00 4.77
CA VAL A 56 1.47 -2.76 3.66
C VAL A 56 1.38 -1.87 2.44
N LEU A 57 1.83 -2.41 1.31
CA LEU A 57 1.58 -1.81 0.01
C LEU A 57 0.28 -2.38 -0.54
N ALA A 58 -0.59 -1.50 -0.99
CA ALA A 58 -1.80 -1.87 -1.71
C ALA A 58 -1.80 -1.11 -3.03
N ASP A 59 -1.46 -1.81 -4.10
CA ASP A 59 -1.55 -1.25 -5.45
C ASP A 59 -3.01 -1.34 -5.93
N ASP A 60 -3.44 -0.41 -6.79
CA ASP A 60 -4.70 -0.58 -7.51
C ASP A 60 -4.61 -1.80 -8.42
N VAL A 61 -5.76 -2.43 -8.70
CA VAL A 61 -5.82 -3.55 -9.65
C VAL A 61 -5.63 -2.98 -11.06
N PRO A 62 -4.55 -3.33 -11.79
CA PRO A 62 -4.18 -2.64 -13.01
C PRO A 62 -4.87 -3.19 -14.27
N PHE A 63 -5.93 -3.99 -14.10
CA PHE A 63 -6.67 -4.63 -15.18
C PHE A 63 -8.09 -4.99 -14.73
N ALA A 64 -8.96 -5.20 -15.70
CA ALA A 64 -10.28 -5.80 -15.55
C ALA A 64 -10.29 -7.21 -16.14
N LEU A 65 -11.13 -8.07 -15.57
CA LEU A 65 -11.35 -9.46 -15.97
C LEU A 65 -12.82 -9.68 -16.28
N SER A 66 -13.13 -10.48 -17.29
CA SER A 66 -14.46 -11.04 -17.55
C SER A 66 -14.37 -12.47 -18.10
N PRO A 67 -15.48 -13.19 -18.25
CA PRO A 67 -15.50 -14.51 -18.89
C PRO A 67 -14.98 -14.49 -20.33
N ARG A 68 -15.08 -13.35 -21.02
CA ARG A 68 -14.64 -13.16 -22.41
C ARG A 68 -13.18 -12.78 -22.57
N GLY A 69 -12.59 -12.08 -21.61
CA GLY A 69 -11.18 -11.68 -21.72
C GLY A 69 -10.61 -10.92 -20.54
N ILE A 70 -9.45 -10.32 -20.78
CA ILE A 70 -8.75 -9.42 -19.85
C ILE A 70 -8.42 -8.09 -20.54
N SER A 71 -8.55 -6.98 -19.81
CA SER A 71 -8.29 -5.62 -20.30
C SER A 71 -7.38 -4.88 -19.32
N ASN A 72 -6.40 -4.12 -19.79
CA ASN A 72 -5.53 -3.32 -18.91
C ASN A 72 -6.17 -2.00 -18.44
N ARG A 73 -7.48 -1.83 -18.66
CA ARG A 73 -8.27 -0.75 -18.07
C ARG A 73 -8.51 -1.08 -16.58
N PRO A 74 -7.97 -0.30 -15.62
CA PRO A 74 -8.28 -0.48 -14.21
C PRO A 74 -9.75 -0.16 -13.95
N VAL A 75 -10.38 -0.91 -13.05
CA VAL A 75 -11.77 -0.73 -12.64
C VAL A 75 -11.86 -0.71 -11.12
N GLY A 76 -12.60 0.24 -10.57
CA GLY A 76 -12.75 0.38 -9.11
C GLY A 76 -11.51 0.97 -8.45
N SER A 77 -10.73 1.78 -9.19
CA SER A 77 -9.50 2.37 -8.68
C SER A 77 -9.79 3.26 -7.47
N ALA A 78 -9.03 3.06 -6.40
CA ALA A 78 -9.04 3.99 -5.27
C ALA A 78 -8.12 5.18 -5.57
N GLY A 79 -7.01 4.98 -6.30
CA GLY A 79 -6.10 6.06 -6.66
C GLY A 79 -6.77 7.03 -7.62
N ARG A 80 -6.69 8.34 -7.35
CA ARG A 80 -7.14 9.39 -8.27
C ARG A 80 -6.01 10.37 -8.61
N PRO A 81 -5.66 10.52 -9.91
CA PRO A 81 -6.16 9.73 -11.04
C PRO A 81 -5.66 8.27 -10.97
N ALA A 82 -6.46 7.33 -11.46
CA ALA A 82 -5.99 5.97 -11.72
C ALA A 82 -4.88 6.02 -12.78
N GLU A 83 -3.85 5.18 -12.67
CA GLU A 83 -2.84 5.03 -13.72
C GLU A 83 -3.45 4.25 -14.88
N ALA A 84 -4.33 4.90 -15.64
CA ALA A 84 -5.05 4.32 -16.75
C ALA A 84 -4.25 4.50 -18.06
N PRO A 85 -4.24 3.51 -18.96
CA PRO A 85 -3.62 3.67 -20.26
C PRO A 85 -4.39 4.70 -21.11
N ALA A 86 -3.70 5.36 -22.03
CA ALA A 86 -4.32 6.27 -23.00
C ALA A 86 -5.35 5.53 -23.87
N ARG A 87 -5.04 4.27 -24.24
CA ARG A 87 -5.97 3.34 -24.89
C ARG A 87 -5.87 1.99 -24.21
N ALA A 88 -7.00 1.41 -23.82
CA ALA A 88 -7.00 0.08 -23.23
C ALA A 88 -6.70 -0.97 -24.30
N THR A 89 -5.78 -1.87 -23.98
CA THR A 89 -5.59 -3.12 -24.71
C THR A 89 -6.41 -4.20 -24.04
N ALA A 90 -7.10 -5.01 -24.82
CA ALA A 90 -7.81 -6.19 -24.34
C ALA A 90 -7.45 -7.40 -25.18
N TRP A 91 -7.52 -8.56 -24.56
CA TRP A 91 -7.29 -9.86 -25.17
C TRP A 91 -8.47 -10.77 -24.85
N ALA A 92 -9.03 -11.43 -25.86
CA ALA A 92 -9.90 -12.56 -25.61
C ALA A 92 -9.07 -13.70 -25.02
N TRP A 93 -9.68 -14.54 -24.18
CA TRP A 93 -8.93 -15.61 -23.52
C TRP A 93 -8.33 -16.61 -24.52
N GLU A 94 -9.02 -16.85 -25.63
CA GLU A 94 -8.65 -17.77 -26.69
C GLU A 94 -7.46 -17.25 -27.53
N GLU A 95 -7.17 -15.95 -27.46
CA GLU A 95 -6.03 -15.31 -28.13
C GLU A 95 -4.74 -15.41 -27.31
N ILE A 96 -4.83 -15.70 -26.01
CA ILE A 96 -3.68 -15.70 -25.09
C ILE A 96 -2.94 -17.03 -25.20
N ARG A 97 -1.79 -17.03 -25.88
CA ARG A 97 -0.93 -18.20 -26.08
C ARG A 97 0.17 -18.29 -25.02
N GLU A 98 0.73 -17.14 -24.66
CA GLU A 98 1.81 -17.03 -23.69
C GLU A 98 1.62 -15.81 -22.78
N THR A 99 2.14 -15.93 -21.56
CA THR A 99 2.21 -14.84 -20.60
C THR A 99 3.57 -14.85 -19.91
N GLY A 100 4.07 -13.68 -19.57
CA GLY A 100 5.38 -13.53 -18.94
C GLY A 100 5.42 -12.37 -17.97
N VAL A 101 6.55 -12.24 -17.26
CA VAL A 101 6.88 -11.04 -16.49
C VAL A 101 8.22 -10.52 -16.96
N GLN A 102 8.25 -9.28 -17.46
CA GLN A 102 9.47 -8.61 -17.92
C GLN A 102 9.57 -7.23 -17.26
N ARG A 103 10.65 -6.98 -16.51
CA ARG A 103 10.94 -5.69 -15.87
C ARG A 103 9.77 -5.14 -15.02
N GLY A 104 9.05 -6.02 -14.31
CA GLY A 104 7.90 -5.64 -13.47
C GLY A 104 6.59 -5.39 -14.24
N TRP A 105 6.53 -5.81 -15.51
CA TRP A 105 5.32 -5.78 -16.33
C TRP A 105 4.90 -7.19 -16.70
N ILE A 106 3.60 -7.43 -16.66
CA ILE A 106 2.98 -8.61 -17.27
C ILE A 106 3.01 -8.41 -18.78
N THR A 107 3.45 -9.44 -19.50
CA THR A 107 3.37 -9.51 -20.96
C THR A 107 2.34 -10.56 -21.38
N ILE A 108 1.63 -10.30 -22.47
CA ILE A 108 0.70 -11.24 -23.13
C ILE A 108 1.12 -11.30 -24.59
N ASN A 109 1.43 -12.50 -25.10
CA ASN A 109 1.89 -12.72 -26.48
C ASN A 109 3.06 -11.76 -26.87
N GLY A 110 4.09 -11.70 -26.04
CA GLY A 110 5.23 -10.78 -26.19
C GLY A 110 4.94 -9.29 -25.94
N ALA A 111 3.68 -8.85 -25.94
CA ALA A 111 3.31 -7.45 -25.76
C ALA A 111 3.21 -7.06 -24.28
N ARG A 112 3.73 -5.88 -23.93
CA ARG A 112 3.57 -5.30 -22.58
C ARG A 112 2.10 -4.96 -22.33
N PHE A 113 1.53 -5.52 -21.27
CA PHE A 113 0.10 -5.42 -20.99
C PHE A 113 -0.19 -4.48 -19.81
N CYS A 114 0.23 -4.84 -18.60
CA CYS A 114 0.01 -4.06 -17.38
C CYS A 114 1.12 -4.30 -16.36
N ARG A 115 1.18 -3.51 -15.28
CA ARG A 115 2.16 -3.72 -14.20
C ARG A 115 1.87 -4.99 -13.42
N ASP A 116 2.93 -5.70 -13.03
CA ASP A 116 2.79 -6.80 -12.09
C ASP A 116 2.62 -6.24 -10.66
N THR A 117 1.37 -6.25 -10.18
CA THR A 117 0.99 -5.86 -8.82
C THR A 117 0.74 -7.07 -7.92
N GLY A 118 0.98 -8.29 -8.42
CA GLY A 118 0.73 -9.55 -7.71
C GLY A 118 -0.75 -9.92 -7.52
N HIS A 119 -1.70 -9.11 -8.02
CA HIS A 119 -3.14 -9.44 -7.97
C HIS A 119 -3.47 -10.71 -8.75
N LEU A 120 -2.80 -10.90 -9.88
CA LEU A 120 -2.84 -12.10 -10.70
C LEU A 120 -1.47 -12.29 -11.36
N ARG A 121 -0.85 -13.46 -11.19
CA ARG A 121 0.45 -13.78 -11.79
C ARG A 121 0.27 -14.11 -13.26
N ALA A 122 1.31 -13.89 -14.07
CA ALA A 122 1.31 -14.26 -15.50
C ALA A 122 0.85 -15.72 -15.73
N SER A 123 1.39 -16.68 -14.97
CA SER A 123 0.99 -18.09 -15.06
C SER A 123 -0.48 -18.34 -14.71
N GLN A 124 -1.08 -17.51 -13.84
CA GLN A 124 -2.50 -17.59 -13.50
C GLN A 124 -3.38 -17.04 -14.61
N ILE A 125 -2.93 -16.00 -15.34
CA ILE A 125 -3.61 -15.50 -16.54
C ILE A 125 -3.65 -16.59 -17.60
N LEU A 126 -2.52 -17.24 -17.89
CA LEU A 126 -2.47 -18.35 -18.85
C LEU A 126 -3.32 -19.55 -18.39
N GLY A 127 -3.37 -19.81 -17.09
CA GLY A 127 -4.27 -20.80 -16.51
C GLY A 127 -5.74 -20.47 -16.78
N LEU A 128 -6.16 -19.21 -16.63
CA LEU A 128 -7.53 -18.77 -16.94
C LEU A 128 -7.83 -18.86 -18.45
N ALA A 129 -6.88 -18.50 -19.30
CA ALA A 129 -7.00 -18.58 -20.76
C ALA A 129 -7.35 -20.01 -21.22
N ARG A 130 -6.71 -21.01 -20.61
CA ARG A 130 -6.90 -22.44 -20.92
C ARG A 130 -8.17 -23.06 -20.31
N MET A 131 -8.88 -22.35 -19.42
CA MET A 131 -10.12 -22.86 -18.83
C MET A 131 -11.29 -22.63 -19.78
N PRO A 132 -12.23 -23.59 -19.92
CA PRO A 132 -13.53 -23.34 -20.53
C PRO A 132 -14.31 -22.25 -19.78
N GLU A 133 -15.10 -21.46 -20.50
CA GLU A 133 -15.86 -20.33 -19.93
C GLU A 133 -16.70 -20.70 -18.68
N PRO A 134 -17.44 -21.83 -18.65
CA PRO A 134 -18.25 -22.20 -17.48
C PRO A 134 -17.43 -22.38 -16.19
N VAL A 135 -16.17 -22.79 -16.32
CA VAL A 135 -15.24 -22.95 -15.20
C VAL A 135 -14.49 -21.64 -14.89
N ARG A 136 -14.21 -20.86 -15.94
CA ARG A 136 -13.49 -19.59 -15.87
C ARG A 136 -14.26 -18.54 -15.06
N THR A 137 -15.56 -18.39 -15.30
CA THR A 137 -16.43 -17.41 -14.61
C THR A 137 -16.38 -17.51 -13.08
N PRO A 138 -16.70 -18.66 -12.46
CA PRO A 138 -16.63 -18.79 -11.00
C PRO A 138 -15.20 -18.63 -10.48
N ARG A 139 -14.18 -19.00 -11.28
CA ARG A 139 -12.78 -18.81 -10.91
C ARG A 139 -12.40 -17.32 -10.85
N ILE A 140 -12.85 -16.51 -11.80
CA ILE A 140 -12.68 -15.05 -11.77
C ILE A 140 -13.42 -14.48 -10.56
N GLY A 141 -14.68 -14.89 -10.33
CA GLY A 141 -15.45 -14.46 -9.17
C GLY A 141 -14.76 -14.75 -7.83
N TRP A 142 -14.08 -15.90 -7.71
CA TRP A 142 -13.27 -16.26 -6.55
C TRP A 142 -12.04 -15.34 -6.38
N TRP A 143 -11.38 -14.95 -7.47
CA TRP A 143 -10.26 -14.01 -7.43
C TRP A 143 -10.71 -12.62 -6.94
N LEU A 144 -11.82 -12.10 -7.49
CA LEU A 144 -12.40 -10.82 -7.04
C LEU A 144 -12.72 -10.85 -5.54
N ALA A 145 -13.38 -11.91 -5.07
CA ALA A 145 -13.67 -12.09 -3.66
C ALA A 145 -12.40 -12.24 -2.80
N ARG A 146 -11.31 -12.79 -3.36
CA ARG A 146 -10.02 -12.91 -2.67
C ARG A 146 -9.31 -11.58 -2.51
N TRP A 147 -9.49 -10.63 -3.43
CA TRP A 147 -8.92 -9.28 -3.30
C TRP A 147 -9.65 -8.42 -2.26
N LEU A 148 -10.85 -8.84 -1.83
CA LEU A 148 -11.73 -8.13 -0.91
C LEU A 148 -11.89 -8.84 0.46
N ARG A 149 -10.79 -9.14 1.16
CA ARG A 149 -10.83 -9.88 2.44
C ARG A 149 -10.33 -9.07 3.64
N PRO A 150 -11.08 -8.06 4.13
CA PRO A 150 -10.64 -7.21 5.24
C PRO A 150 -10.40 -8.01 6.54
N ALA A 151 -11.21 -9.03 6.83
CA ALA A 151 -11.01 -9.88 8.01
C ALA A 151 -9.69 -10.69 7.94
N HIS A 152 -9.32 -11.18 6.76
CA HIS A 152 -8.06 -11.89 6.54
C HIS A 152 -6.87 -10.95 6.76
N LEU A 153 -6.95 -9.72 6.25
CA LEU A 153 -5.94 -8.68 6.48
C LEU A 153 -5.73 -8.38 7.96
N ARG A 154 -6.81 -8.16 8.74
CA ARG A 154 -6.71 -7.94 10.19
C ARG A 154 -6.05 -9.12 10.91
N ARG A 155 -6.40 -10.36 10.53
CA ARG A 155 -5.79 -11.57 11.08
C ARG A 155 -4.29 -11.63 10.79
N ARG A 156 -3.88 -11.37 9.55
CA ARG A 156 -2.45 -11.34 9.15
C ARG A 156 -1.67 -10.24 9.87
N ALA A 157 -2.27 -9.06 10.05
CA ALA A 157 -1.64 -7.98 10.82
C ALA A 157 -1.45 -8.37 12.29
N LYS A 158 -2.44 -9.00 12.93
CA LYS A 158 -2.30 -9.51 14.30
C LYS A 158 -1.16 -10.52 14.41
N ILE A 159 -1.06 -11.45 13.46
CA ILE A 159 0.04 -12.45 13.42
C ILE A 159 1.39 -11.77 13.22
N LEU A 160 1.49 -10.82 12.29
CA LEU A 160 2.72 -10.07 12.03
C LEU A 160 3.17 -9.32 13.28
N VAL A 161 2.28 -8.54 13.91
CA VAL A 161 2.57 -7.76 15.11
C VAL A 161 3.01 -8.67 16.25
N GLY A 162 2.29 -9.77 16.50
CA GLY A 162 2.64 -10.73 17.55
C GLY A 162 4.01 -11.37 17.33
N ARG A 163 4.29 -11.85 16.11
CA ARG A 163 5.55 -12.54 15.80
C ARG A 163 6.76 -11.61 15.73
N THR A 164 6.54 -10.33 15.47
CA THR A 164 7.61 -9.32 15.38
C THR A 164 7.65 -8.42 16.60
N MET A 165 7.03 -8.79 17.74
CA MET A 165 7.03 -7.94 18.94
C MET A 165 8.41 -7.81 19.55
N VAL A 166 9.09 -8.93 19.79
CA VAL A 166 10.44 -8.94 20.37
C VAL A 166 11.44 -8.08 19.59
N PRO A 167 11.66 -8.27 18.26
CA PRO A 167 12.59 -7.44 17.52
C PRO A 167 12.19 -5.95 17.52
N ALA A 168 10.89 -5.64 17.52
CA ALA A 168 10.44 -4.25 17.60
C ALA A 168 10.71 -3.60 18.96
N VAL A 169 10.68 -4.35 20.06
CA VAL A 169 11.10 -3.86 21.39
C VAL A 169 12.59 -3.58 21.38
N PHE A 170 13.43 -4.53 20.96
CA PHE A 170 14.88 -4.35 20.92
C PHE A 170 15.28 -3.14 20.07
N ASN A 171 14.70 -3.01 18.88
CA ASN A 171 14.92 -1.84 18.03
C ASN A 171 14.39 -0.54 18.64
N GLY A 172 13.29 -0.60 19.40
CA GLY A 172 12.76 0.55 20.12
C GLY A 172 13.71 1.05 21.20
N VAL A 173 14.27 0.13 22.00
CA VAL A 173 15.27 0.43 23.02
C VAL A 173 16.57 0.94 22.38
N PHE A 174 17.04 0.26 21.33
CA PHE A 174 18.22 0.70 20.57
C PHE A 174 18.03 2.13 20.04
N LEU A 175 16.89 2.42 19.40
CA LEU A 175 16.60 3.75 18.87
C LEU A 175 16.58 4.80 19.97
N ALA A 176 15.95 4.52 21.12
CA ALA A 176 15.89 5.45 22.24
C ALA A 176 17.29 5.77 22.77
N LEU A 177 18.12 4.76 23.00
CA LEU A 177 19.51 4.93 23.44
C LEU A 177 20.36 5.67 22.39
N ALA A 178 20.20 5.36 21.11
CA ALA A 178 20.90 6.05 20.03
C ALA A 178 20.52 7.55 19.96
N VAL A 179 19.25 7.89 20.17
CA VAL A 179 18.79 9.28 20.25
C VAL A 179 19.39 10.00 21.46
N VAL A 180 19.36 9.37 22.64
CA VAL A 180 19.97 9.95 23.85
C VAL A 180 21.46 10.20 23.65
N LEU A 181 22.19 9.22 23.09
CA LEU A 181 23.61 9.37 22.78
C LEU A 181 23.86 10.47 21.75
N THR A 182 23.02 10.57 20.71
CA THR A 182 23.09 11.64 19.71
C THR A 182 22.92 13.01 20.35
N VAL A 183 21.88 13.19 21.17
CA VAL A 183 21.59 14.45 21.86
C VAL A 183 22.72 14.81 22.83
N TYR A 184 23.21 13.82 23.59
CA TYR A 184 24.34 14.01 24.49
C TYR A 184 25.59 14.52 23.74
N LEU A 185 25.93 13.92 22.59
CA LEU A 185 27.08 14.32 21.79
C LEU A 185 26.90 15.69 21.13
N LEU A 186 25.73 15.97 20.54
CA LEU A 186 25.47 17.23 19.85
C LEU A 186 25.32 18.43 20.80
N ALA A 187 24.81 18.21 22.01
CA ALA A 187 24.69 19.25 23.02
C ALA A 187 26.00 19.51 23.78
N ASP A 188 27.10 18.84 23.40
CA ASP A 188 28.36 18.84 24.13
C ASP A 188 28.15 18.46 25.61
N GLY A 189 27.40 17.38 25.83
CA GLY A 189 26.95 16.97 27.16
C GLY A 189 28.10 16.72 28.14
N ALA A 190 29.29 16.35 27.67
CA ALA A 190 30.47 16.15 28.51
C ALA A 190 30.93 17.46 29.18
N SER A 191 30.94 18.59 28.45
CA SER A 191 31.37 19.89 29.00
C SER A 191 30.36 20.49 29.98
N ARG A 192 29.10 20.05 29.90
CA ARG A 192 28.00 20.50 30.77
C ARG A 192 27.87 19.72 32.07
N LEU A 193 28.56 18.58 32.20
CA LEU A 193 28.51 17.74 33.40
C LEU A 193 29.65 18.10 34.37
N ALA A 194 29.43 17.85 35.66
CA ALA A 194 30.51 17.95 36.64
C ALA A 194 31.62 16.93 36.32
N PRO A 195 32.91 17.20 36.62
CA PRO A 195 34.02 16.32 36.24
C PRO A 195 33.84 14.85 36.63
N LYS A 196 33.33 14.60 37.85
CA LYS A 196 33.03 13.23 38.35
C LYS A 196 31.95 12.52 37.53
N GLN A 197 30.94 13.25 37.06
CA GLN A 197 29.87 12.69 36.23
C GLN A 197 30.36 12.42 34.81
N ALA A 198 31.14 13.33 34.22
CA ALA A 198 31.75 13.14 32.91
C ALA A 198 32.67 11.91 32.89
N GLU A 199 33.49 11.74 33.93
CA GLU A 199 34.35 10.56 34.09
C GLU A 199 33.52 9.26 34.20
N LEU A 200 32.44 9.27 34.99
CA LEU A 200 31.55 8.12 35.11
C LEU A 200 30.92 7.76 33.77
N VAL A 201 30.42 8.75 33.01
CA VAL A 201 29.85 8.52 31.67
C VAL A 201 30.90 7.95 30.73
N ALA A 202 32.13 8.48 30.73
CA ALA A 202 33.22 7.97 29.91
C ALA A 202 33.56 6.51 30.24
N ARG A 203 33.58 6.13 31.52
CA ARG A 203 33.78 4.74 31.97
C ARG A 203 32.63 3.81 31.56
N LEU A 204 31.39 4.30 31.56
CA LEU A 204 30.20 3.52 31.18
C LEU A 204 29.98 3.43 29.67
N LEU A 205 30.55 4.35 28.88
CA LEU A 205 30.31 4.42 27.44
C LEU A 205 30.65 3.12 26.69
N PRO A 206 31.78 2.42 26.93
CA PRO A 206 32.04 1.13 26.29
C PRO A 206 30.99 0.07 26.60
N LEU A 207 30.47 0.04 27.84
CA LEU A 207 29.41 -0.89 28.24
C LEU A 207 28.09 -0.57 27.53
N ILE A 208 27.75 0.71 27.40
CA ILE A 208 26.57 1.17 26.65
C ILE A 208 26.68 0.77 25.18
N LEU A 209 27.85 0.98 24.56
CA LEU A 209 28.10 0.59 23.17
C LEU A 209 28.03 -0.93 22.98
N GLY A 210 28.64 -1.70 23.88
CA GLY A 210 28.54 -3.17 23.88
C GLY A 210 27.09 -3.64 24.01
N TYR A 211 26.31 -3.01 24.89
CA TYR A 211 24.88 -3.30 25.05
C TYR A 211 24.07 -2.97 23.78
N LEU A 212 24.35 -1.86 23.11
CA LEU A 212 23.73 -1.51 21.83
C LEU A 212 24.02 -2.55 20.74
N VAL A 213 25.26 -3.04 20.65
CA VAL A 213 25.63 -4.13 19.72
C VAL A 213 24.85 -5.40 20.03
N LEU A 214 24.76 -5.78 21.31
CA LEU A 214 23.98 -6.95 21.72
C LEU A 214 22.49 -6.81 21.40
N LEU A 215 21.89 -5.64 21.67
CA LEU A 215 20.51 -5.34 21.30
C LEU A 215 20.27 -5.44 19.79
N HIS A 216 21.19 -4.90 18.98
CA HIS A 216 21.13 -4.98 17.53
C HIS A 216 21.16 -6.43 17.04
N LEU A 217 22.15 -7.21 17.47
CA LEU A 217 22.29 -8.61 17.07
C LEU A 217 21.09 -9.45 17.54
N ALA A 218 20.61 -9.23 18.77
CA ALA A 218 19.40 -9.89 19.27
C ALA A 218 18.15 -9.50 18.46
N GLY A 219 18.03 -8.23 18.07
CA GLY A 219 16.98 -7.72 17.18
C GLY A 219 16.99 -8.44 15.83
N VAL A 220 18.16 -8.55 15.19
CA VAL A 220 18.31 -9.24 13.91
C VAL A 220 18.01 -10.74 14.01
N VAL A 221 18.56 -11.44 15.00
CA VAL A 221 18.32 -12.89 15.19
C VAL A 221 16.84 -13.17 15.45
N THR A 222 16.17 -12.37 16.29
CA THR A 222 14.74 -12.55 16.56
C THR A 222 13.88 -12.19 15.37
N ALA A 223 14.26 -11.20 14.56
CA ALA A 223 13.61 -10.91 13.28
C ALA A 223 13.77 -12.05 12.28
N TRP A 224 14.96 -12.66 12.17
CA TRP A 224 15.18 -13.84 11.32
C TRP A 224 14.29 -15.02 11.75
N ARG A 225 14.20 -15.29 13.05
CA ARG A 225 13.28 -16.33 13.57
C ARG A 225 11.82 -16.00 13.24
N ALA A 226 11.42 -14.73 13.35
CA ALA A 226 10.06 -14.29 13.02
C ALA A 226 9.78 -14.44 11.52
N THR A 227 10.69 -14.04 10.64
CA THR A 227 10.52 -14.13 9.18
C THR A 227 10.53 -15.57 8.70
N ARG A 228 11.30 -16.50 9.31
CA ARG A 228 11.18 -17.94 8.97
C ARG A 228 9.79 -18.50 9.28
N ARG A 229 9.14 -18.01 10.34
CA ARG A 229 7.77 -18.42 10.71
C ARG A 229 6.70 -17.76 9.83
N LEU A 230 6.95 -16.54 9.35
CA LEU A 230 6.12 -15.85 8.38
C LEU A 230 6.45 -16.43 6.99
N GLN A 231 5.65 -17.38 6.51
CA GLN A 231 5.77 -17.90 5.14
C GLN A 231 5.45 -16.80 4.10
N VAL A 232 6.45 -15.98 3.76
CA VAL A 232 6.36 -14.89 2.77
C VAL A 232 6.69 -15.43 1.36
N PRO A 233 6.02 -15.01 0.29
CA PRO A 233 6.43 -15.37 -1.07
C PRO A 233 7.79 -14.72 -1.42
N GLY A 234 8.79 -15.53 -1.81
CA GLY A 234 10.13 -15.07 -2.21
C GLY A 234 11.17 -15.24 -1.11
N GLU A 235 12.03 -16.26 -1.22
CA GLU A 235 13.06 -16.57 -0.21
C GLU A 235 14.30 -15.66 -0.36
N ASP A 236 14.68 -15.33 -1.61
CA ASP A 236 15.92 -14.62 -1.92
C ASP A 236 15.99 -13.20 -1.35
N GLN A 237 14.88 -12.45 -1.41
CA GLN A 237 14.85 -11.08 -0.91
C GLN A 237 15.00 -11.00 0.62
N ARG A 238 14.64 -12.06 1.36
CA ARG A 238 14.71 -12.06 2.83
C ARG A 238 16.14 -12.17 3.33
N GLY A 239 16.93 -13.05 2.70
CA GLY A 239 18.32 -13.26 3.08
C GLY A 239 19.11 -11.97 2.94
N ILE A 240 18.95 -11.28 1.81
CA ILE A 240 19.60 -10.00 1.52
C ILE A 240 19.16 -8.93 2.52
N ALA A 241 17.84 -8.77 2.76
CA ALA A 241 17.36 -7.74 3.69
C ALA A 241 17.85 -7.95 5.13
N LEU A 242 17.90 -9.20 5.60
CA LEU A 242 18.41 -9.52 6.94
C LEU A 242 19.92 -9.37 7.02
N PHE A 243 20.66 -9.79 5.99
CA PHE A 243 22.10 -9.61 5.90
C PHE A 243 22.47 -8.13 5.92
N SER A 244 21.80 -7.30 5.10
CA SER A 244 22.00 -5.86 5.12
C SER A 244 21.64 -5.25 6.49
N ALA A 245 20.61 -5.77 7.16
CA ALA A 245 20.28 -5.34 8.53
C ALA A 245 21.36 -5.70 9.56
N VAL A 246 22.13 -6.79 9.39
CA VAL A 246 23.30 -7.07 10.26
C VAL A 246 24.34 -5.96 10.11
N LEU A 247 24.65 -5.60 8.86
CA LEU A 247 25.73 -4.67 8.51
C LEU A 247 25.36 -3.19 8.73
N LEU A 248 24.07 -2.87 8.67
CA LEU A 248 23.56 -1.50 8.71
C LEU A 248 22.53 -1.35 9.85
N PRO A 249 22.97 -0.97 11.07
CA PRO A 249 22.06 -0.75 12.20
C PRO A 249 20.86 0.17 11.92
N PRO A 250 20.99 1.25 11.12
CA PRO A 250 19.83 2.03 10.67
C PRO A 250 18.72 1.20 10.00
N GLN A 251 19.08 0.20 9.20
CA GLN A 251 18.12 -0.68 8.52
C GLN A 251 17.48 -1.66 9.50
N ALA A 252 18.23 -2.14 10.49
CA ALA A 252 17.73 -3.03 11.51
C ALA A 252 16.55 -2.42 12.27
N LEU A 253 16.53 -1.09 12.46
CA LEU A 253 15.39 -0.39 13.09
C LEU A 253 14.06 -0.59 12.37
N ARG A 254 14.05 -1.08 11.13
CA ARG A 254 12.86 -1.35 10.30
C ARG A 254 12.55 -2.81 10.09
N LEU A 255 13.19 -3.72 10.83
CA LEU A 255 13.01 -5.17 10.67
C LEU A 255 11.54 -5.63 10.67
N ARG A 256 10.65 -4.99 11.44
CA ARG A 256 9.21 -5.30 11.39
C ARG A 256 8.58 -4.95 10.04
N ALA A 257 8.90 -3.78 9.50
CA ALA A 257 8.39 -3.35 8.19
C ALA A 257 8.96 -4.25 7.08
N LEU A 258 10.24 -4.61 7.15
CA LEU A 258 10.88 -5.55 6.22
C LEU A 258 10.26 -6.94 6.31
N ALA A 259 9.99 -7.45 7.52
CA ALA A 259 9.31 -8.73 7.74
C ALA A 259 7.85 -8.73 7.26
N GLY A 260 7.22 -7.55 7.20
CA GLY A 260 5.88 -7.35 6.67
C GLY A 260 5.83 -7.20 5.16
N ASP A 261 6.97 -6.90 4.51
CA ASP A 261 7.04 -6.76 3.06
C ASP A 261 6.78 -8.12 2.39
N GLY A 262 5.89 -8.15 1.40
CA GLY A 262 5.38 -9.38 0.80
C GLY A 262 4.54 -10.28 1.72
N TRP A 263 4.45 -10.01 3.04
CA TRP A 263 3.63 -10.80 3.95
C TRP A 263 2.15 -10.67 3.61
N PHE A 264 1.69 -9.50 3.20
CA PHE A 264 0.29 -9.35 2.83
C PHE A 264 0.10 -9.76 1.37
N PRO A 265 -0.95 -10.54 1.05
CA PRO A 265 -1.26 -10.84 -0.35
C PRO A 265 -1.64 -9.54 -1.06
N ALA A 266 -1.55 -9.53 -2.39
CA ALA A 266 -2.17 -8.46 -3.17
C ALA A 266 -3.66 -8.37 -2.82
N GLN A 267 -4.12 -7.15 -2.51
CA GLN A 267 -5.47 -6.84 -2.08
C GLN A 267 -5.88 -5.50 -2.66
N HIS A 268 -7.17 -5.38 -2.95
CA HIS A 268 -7.76 -4.13 -3.37
C HIS A 268 -7.56 -3.05 -2.28
N PRO A 269 -7.19 -1.80 -2.61
CA PRO A 269 -6.97 -0.76 -1.60
C PRO A 269 -8.16 -0.53 -0.66
N LEU A 270 -9.39 -0.63 -1.17
CA LEU A 270 -10.60 -0.55 -0.34
C LEU A 270 -10.71 -1.67 0.71
N ALA A 271 -10.22 -2.88 0.42
CA ALA A 271 -10.17 -3.97 1.41
C ALA A 271 -9.21 -3.65 2.56
N CYS A 272 -8.09 -3.01 2.22
CA CYS A 272 -7.13 -2.50 3.19
C CYS A 272 -7.73 -1.36 4.03
N ALA A 273 -8.48 -0.45 3.41
CA ALA A 273 -9.21 0.60 4.11
C ALA A 273 -10.26 0.04 5.07
N LEU A 274 -11.10 -0.90 4.61
CA LEU A 274 -12.09 -1.61 5.42
C LEU A 274 -11.45 -2.32 6.63
N ALA A 275 -10.22 -2.82 6.48
CA ALA A 275 -9.51 -3.51 7.55
C ALA A 275 -8.95 -2.57 8.62
N PHE A 276 -8.42 -1.40 8.22
CA PHE A 276 -7.53 -0.63 9.08
C PHE A 276 -7.79 0.88 9.16
N ALA A 277 -8.46 1.46 8.17
CA ALA A 277 -8.63 2.91 8.08
C ALA A 277 -9.71 3.43 9.05
N PRO A 278 -9.58 4.66 9.55
CA PRO A 278 -10.66 5.36 10.22
C PRO A 278 -11.90 5.52 9.32
N LYS A 279 -13.10 5.65 9.92
CA LYS A 279 -14.37 5.77 9.18
C LYS A 279 -14.35 6.88 8.11
N ARG A 280 -13.75 8.04 8.42
CA ARG A 280 -13.64 9.16 7.47
C ARG A 280 -12.80 8.81 6.24
N GLU A 281 -11.60 8.26 6.44
CA GLU A 281 -10.72 7.83 5.34
C GLU A 281 -11.39 6.72 4.51
N LEU A 282 -12.05 5.77 5.18
CA LEU A 282 -12.82 4.71 4.52
C LEU A 282 -13.93 5.28 3.62
N ALA A 283 -14.71 6.25 4.10
CA ALA A 283 -15.78 6.87 3.33
C ALA A 283 -15.25 7.59 2.08
N GLU A 284 -14.11 8.28 2.19
CA GLU A 284 -13.47 8.94 1.05
C GLU A 284 -13.02 7.94 -0.02
N LEU A 285 -12.37 6.85 0.38
CA LEU A 285 -11.96 5.79 -0.55
C LEU A 285 -13.15 5.06 -1.14
N ALA A 286 -14.18 4.78 -0.35
CA ALA A 286 -15.41 4.16 -0.82
C ALA A 286 -16.08 5.05 -1.87
N PHE A 287 -16.17 6.36 -1.64
CA PHE A 287 -16.66 7.32 -2.63
C PHE A 287 -15.86 7.27 -3.93
N GLN A 288 -14.52 7.21 -3.84
CA GLN A 288 -13.65 7.15 -5.01
C GLN A 288 -13.89 5.88 -5.84
N VAL A 289 -13.87 4.72 -5.17
CA VAL A 289 -14.03 3.40 -5.80
C VAL A 289 -15.44 3.22 -6.34
N VAL A 290 -16.49 3.44 -5.54
CA VAL A 290 -17.86 3.26 -5.99
C VAL A 290 -18.23 4.29 -7.06
N GLY A 291 -17.70 5.51 -6.96
CA GLY A 291 -17.86 6.51 -8.01
C GLY A 291 -17.26 6.05 -9.33
N ASP A 292 -16.14 5.33 -9.31
CA ASP A 292 -15.52 4.70 -10.49
C ASP A 292 -16.36 3.59 -11.11
N LEU A 293 -17.05 2.81 -10.28
CA LEU A 293 -17.98 1.80 -10.77
C LEU A 293 -19.22 2.41 -11.41
N ARG A 294 -19.77 3.50 -10.83
CA ARG A 294 -20.99 4.18 -11.31
C ARG A 294 -20.75 5.07 -12.52
N TRP A 295 -19.64 5.80 -12.52
CA TRP A 295 -19.32 6.80 -13.56
C TRP A 295 -17.86 6.58 -14.01
N PRO A 296 -17.59 5.55 -14.83
CA PRO A 296 -16.25 5.30 -15.34
C PRO A 296 -15.73 6.49 -16.18
N ILE A 297 -14.42 6.69 -16.20
CA ILE A 297 -13.77 7.71 -17.05
C ILE A 297 -12.99 7.01 -18.16
N GLY A 298 -13.14 7.50 -19.39
CA GLY A 298 -12.24 7.19 -20.49
C GLY A 298 -12.38 5.79 -21.08
N ASP A 299 -13.51 5.10 -20.83
CA ASP A 299 -13.82 3.82 -21.47
C ASP A 299 -14.52 3.98 -22.82
N ALA A 300 -15.16 5.13 -23.10
CA ALA A 300 -15.90 5.35 -24.35
C ALA A 300 -15.06 5.12 -25.62
N GLU A 301 -13.79 5.55 -25.62
CA GLU A 301 -12.87 5.44 -26.77
C GLU A 301 -12.16 4.09 -26.86
N ASP A 302 -12.32 3.21 -25.87
CA ASP A 302 -11.66 1.91 -25.86
C ASP A 302 -12.26 0.95 -26.89
N ALA A 303 -11.48 -0.07 -27.27
CA ALA A 303 -11.97 -1.16 -28.12
C ALA A 303 -13.23 -1.82 -27.53
N PRO A 304 -14.20 -2.28 -28.35
CA PRO A 304 -15.45 -2.87 -27.86
C PRO A 304 -15.25 -3.97 -26.80
N LEU A 305 -14.28 -4.86 -27.03
CA LEU A 305 -13.94 -5.94 -26.09
C LEU A 305 -13.47 -5.40 -24.73
N ALA A 306 -12.64 -4.35 -24.72
CA ALA A 306 -12.15 -3.73 -23.49
C ALA A 306 -13.29 -3.12 -22.67
N ARG A 307 -14.23 -2.44 -23.33
CA ARG A 307 -15.43 -1.87 -22.69
C ARG A 307 -16.32 -2.94 -22.08
N GLU A 308 -16.53 -4.03 -22.80
CA GLU A 308 -17.33 -5.15 -22.32
C GLU A 308 -16.70 -5.83 -21.10
N ILE A 309 -15.40 -6.10 -21.15
CA ILE A 309 -14.65 -6.67 -20.02
C ILE A 309 -14.76 -5.74 -18.80
N ALA A 310 -14.55 -4.43 -18.98
CA ALA A 310 -14.64 -3.46 -17.91
C ALA A 310 -16.05 -3.35 -17.33
N ALA A 311 -17.10 -3.38 -18.17
CA ALA A 311 -18.49 -3.33 -17.74
C ALA A 311 -18.87 -4.55 -16.90
N TRP A 312 -18.51 -5.77 -17.34
CA TRP A 312 -18.74 -6.98 -16.56
C TRP A 312 -18.00 -6.92 -15.22
N HIS A 313 -16.73 -6.51 -15.23
CA HIS A 313 -15.94 -6.41 -14.02
C HIS A 313 -16.52 -5.40 -13.02
N ARG A 314 -17.00 -4.24 -13.51
CA ARG A 314 -17.67 -3.22 -12.70
C ARG A 314 -18.86 -3.80 -11.95
N THR A 315 -19.72 -4.54 -12.66
CA THR A 315 -20.90 -5.19 -12.07
C THR A 315 -20.51 -6.19 -10.98
N GLU A 316 -19.58 -7.10 -11.28
CA GLU A 316 -19.17 -8.14 -10.31
C GLU A 316 -18.45 -7.57 -9.09
N LEU A 317 -17.63 -6.54 -9.29
CA LEU A 317 -16.95 -5.85 -8.21
C LEU A 317 -17.96 -5.08 -7.33
N GLY A 318 -18.92 -4.39 -7.95
CA GLY A 318 -20.00 -3.67 -7.25
C GLY A 318 -20.84 -4.59 -6.36
N GLN A 319 -21.28 -5.74 -6.88
CA GLN A 319 -22.03 -6.74 -6.12
C GLN A 319 -21.29 -7.26 -4.88
N ARG A 320 -19.95 -7.33 -4.93
CA ARG A 320 -19.12 -7.78 -3.79
C ARG A 320 -18.84 -6.66 -2.79
N LEU A 321 -18.75 -5.42 -3.26
CA LEU A 321 -18.44 -4.27 -2.41
C LEU A 321 -19.63 -3.83 -1.57
N GLY A 322 -20.86 -3.86 -2.11
CA GLY A 322 -22.07 -3.42 -1.41
C GLY A 322 -22.20 -4.01 0.00
N PRO A 323 -22.22 -5.35 0.17
CA PRO A 323 -22.32 -5.97 1.50
C PRO A 323 -21.16 -5.62 2.45
N LEU A 324 -19.94 -5.46 1.92
CA LEU A 324 -18.76 -5.12 2.73
C LEU A 324 -18.82 -3.67 3.24
N LEU A 325 -19.29 -2.73 2.41
CA LEU A 325 -19.48 -1.33 2.77
C LEU A 325 -20.63 -1.18 3.78
N ALA A 326 -21.76 -1.84 3.54
CA ALA A 326 -22.89 -1.86 4.46
C ALA A 326 -22.49 -2.42 5.84
N ALA A 327 -21.76 -3.54 5.88
CA ALA A 327 -21.24 -4.12 7.12
C ALA A 327 -20.24 -3.20 7.86
N ALA A 328 -19.60 -2.26 7.16
CA ALA A 328 -18.73 -1.24 7.74
C ALA A 328 -19.48 0.05 8.16
N GLY A 329 -20.81 0.10 7.97
CA GLY A 329 -21.64 1.27 8.24
C GLY A 329 -21.44 2.39 7.22
N VAL A 330 -21.04 2.06 6.00
CA VAL A 330 -20.92 3.00 4.88
C VAL A 330 -22.11 2.77 3.94
N GLU A 331 -23.08 3.67 4.01
CA GLU A 331 -24.25 3.67 3.13
C GLU A 331 -23.94 4.39 1.82
N GLU A 332 -24.23 3.73 0.70
CA GLU A 332 -23.89 4.24 -0.62
C GLU A 332 -24.68 5.51 -0.98
N GLU A 333 -25.93 5.61 -0.54
CA GLU A 333 -26.79 6.77 -0.69
C GLU A 333 -26.17 8.01 -0.01
N LYS A 334 -25.59 7.82 1.18
CA LYS A 334 -24.91 8.88 1.93
C LYS A 334 -23.59 9.30 1.28
N LEU A 335 -22.86 8.37 0.65
CA LEU A 335 -21.62 8.69 -0.07
C LEU A 335 -21.88 9.66 -1.23
N PHE A 336 -22.99 9.50 -1.94
CA PHE A 336 -23.35 10.31 -3.10
C PHE A 336 -24.45 11.33 -2.82
N ALA A 337 -24.69 11.66 -1.55
CA ALA A 337 -25.56 12.76 -1.18
C ALA A 337 -25.01 14.07 -1.77
N ALA A 338 -25.93 14.94 -2.19
CA ALA A 338 -25.58 16.26 -2.71
C ALA A 338 -24.66 16.99 -1.70
N PRO A 339 -23.55 17.60 -2.16
CA PRO A 339 -22.75 18.44 -1.29
C PRO A 339 -23.58 19.66 -0.85
N ARG A 340 -23.23 20.22 0.32
CA ARG A 340 -23.74 21.52 0.72
C ARG A 340 -23.26 22.56 -0.29
N ALA A 341 -24.15 23.47 -0.71
CA ALA A 341 -23.80 24.58 -1.59
C ALA A 341 -22.55 25.33 -1.09
N ASP A 342 -21.54 25.50 -1.94
CA ASP A 342 -20.33 26.27 -1.60
C ASP A 342 -20.65 27.77 -1.48
N GLY A 343 -21.75 28.21 -2.10
CA GLY A 343 -22.30 29.56 -2.00
C GLY A 343 -23.62 29.68 -2.77
N PRO A 344 -24.30 30.84 -2.70
CA PRO A 344 -25.62 31.04 -3.30
C PRO A 344 -25.63 30.91 -4.83
N ALA A 345 -24.48 31.09 -5.49
CA ALA A 345 -24.34 30.93 -6.93
C ALA A 345 -24.23 29.45 -7.36
N SER A 346 -24.04 28.50 -6.44
CA SER A 346 -23.87 27.08 -6.78
C SER A 346 -25.21 26.46 -7.16
N CYS A 347 -25.44 26.21 -8.45
CA CYS A 347 -26.70 25.67 -8.94
C CYS A 347 -26.62 24.19 -9.31
N ARG A 348 -25.42 23.68 -9.65
CA ARG A 348 -25.21 22.31 -10.13
C ARG A 348 -23.99 21.67 -9.47
N TYR A 349 -23.96 20.35 -9.34
CA TYR A 349 -22.79 19.60 -8.89
C TYR A 349 -22.60 18.31 -9.69
N CYS A 350 -21.35 17.85 -9.77
CA CYS A 350 -21.04 16.54 -10.34
C CYS A 350 -21.10 15.46 -9.25
N PRO A 351 -21.91 14.39 -9.40
CA PRO A 351 -22.01 13.34 -8.39
C PRO A 351 -20.74 12.47 -8.26
N ARG A 352 -19.85 12.50 -9.26
CA ARG A 352 -18.58 11.74 -9.25
C ARG A 352 -17.42 12.44 -8.55
N CYS A 353 -17.28 13.75 -8.71
CA CYS A 353 -16.16 14.53 -8.15
C CYS A 353 -16.59 15.53 -7.08
N ARG A 354 -17.89 15.73 -6.88
CA ARG A 354 -18.51 16.70 -5.96
C ARG A 354 -18.19 18.17 -6.23
N SER A 355 -17.53 18.48 -7.34
CA SER A 355 -17.33 19.86 -7.79
C SER A 355 -18.69 20.51 -8.05
N GLN A 356 -18.83 21.74 -7.59
CA GLN A 356 -20.02 22.58 -7.78
C GLN A 356 -19.77 23.58 -8.91
N PHE A 357 -20.85 23.97 -9.58
CA PHE A 357 -20.84 24.81 -10.76
C PHE A 357 -21.87 25.92 -10.62
N THR A 358 -21.54 27.10 -11.13
CA THR A 358 -22.36 28.32 -11.05
C THR A 358 -23.19 28.58 -12.30
N SER A 359 -23.11 27.70 -13.31
CA SER A 359 -23.87 27.79 -14.56
C SER A 359 -24.65 26.50 -14.80
N GLU A 360 -25.89 26.63 -15.27
CA GLU A 360 -26.72 25.49 -15.66
C GLU A 360 -26.17 24.74 -16.89
N ALA A 361 -25.46 25.46 -17.77
CA ALA A 361 -24.85 24.90 -18.98
C ALA A 361 -23.45 24.30 -18.73
N ALA A 362 -22.97 24.34 -17.48
CA ALA A 362 -21.65 23.81 -17.13
C ALA A 362 -21.56 22.32 -17.44
N ARG A 363 -20.35 21.85 -17.74
CA ARG A 363 -20.05 20.44 -17.97
C ARG A 363 -18.94 19.98 -17.04
N CYS A 364 -19.08 18.78 -16.49
CA CYS A 364 -17.99 18.17 -15.76
C CYS A 364 -16.85 17.84 -16.73
N PRO A 365 -15.58 18.12 -16.40
CA PRO A 365 -14.42 17.69 -17.21
C PRO A 365 -14.35 16.17 -17.42
N HIS A 366 -15.06 15.39 -16.59
CA HIS A 366 -15.14 13.93 -16.68
C HIS A 366 -16.34 13.44 -17.52
N GLY A 367 -17.09 14.33 -18.17
CA GLY A 367 -18.26 13.98 -18.99
C GLY A 367 -19.49 13.50 -18.22
N VAL A 368 -19.49 13.61 -16.88
CA VAL A 368 -20.63 13.20 -16.03
C VAL A 368 -21.70 14.28 -16.02
N GLU A 369 -22.95 13.86 -16.20
CA GLU A 369 -24.13 14.73 -16.12
C GLU A 369 -24.26 15.41 -14.75
N LEU A 370 -24.49 16.73 -14.76
CA LEU A 370 -24.58 17.53 -13.55
C LEU A 370 -25.97 17.47 -12.92
N LYS A 371 -26.02 17.32 -11.59
CA LYS A 371 -27.26 17.32 -10.80
C LYS A 371 -27.50 18.68 -10.13
N PRO A 372 -28.74 19.08 -9.85
CA PRO A 372 -29.02 20.32 -9.10
C PRO A 372 -28.47 20.23 -7.68
N VAL A 373 -27.86 21.31 -7.19
CA VAL A 373 -27.52 21.46 -5.76
C VAL A 373 -28.82 21.72 -5.00
N LYS A 374 -29.02 21.03 -3.88
CA LYS A 374 -30.19 21.22 -3.00
C LYS A 374 -29.89 22.17 -1.87
#